data_AF-A0A5B8VXD9-F1
#
_entry.id   AF-A0A5B8VXD9-F1
#
_cell.length_a   1.000
_cell.length_b   1.000
_cell.length_c   1.000
_cell.angle_alpha   90.00
_cell.angle_beta   90.00
_cell.angle_gamma   90.00
#
_symmetry.space_group_name_H-M   'P 1'
#
loop_
_entity.id
_entity.type
_entity.pdbx_description
1 polymer ?
#
loop_
_entity_poly.entity_id
_entity_poly.type
_entity_poly.pdbx_seq_one_letter_code
_entity_poly.pdbx_strand_id
1 'polypeptide(L)'
;MKIRLNYWQLILLFLPAIIASQMSNIPHSFWQAYGVIKTISNLLFAVNPCFIVGYQAYLVTSFNKTINGAKWVTVNALVPVVFLIAHFIYIVWSTDLKPVHLHNAIGPMEQADFGFVSKVITVFLVHAAVTFFLVNNIYVSRQIKNISDDGTKNQLNQDFMKPMKRLSNISYIALAGLLIIAAIADIMINGFVPKQD
;
A
#
# COMPACT_ATOMS: atom_id res chain seq x y z
N MET A 1 -2.98 9.71 22.81
CA MET A 1 -2.20 10.58 21.91
C MET A 1 -2.76 10.42 20.50
N LYS A 2 -3.14 11.53 19.83
CA LYS A 2 -3.69 11.52 18.46
C LYS A 2 -2.56 11.89 17.49
N ILE A 3 -2.18 10.98 16.60
CA ILE A 3 -1.19 11.27 15.55
C ILE A 3 -1.92 12.01 14.43
N ARG A 4 -1.63 13.30 14.27
CA ARG A 4 -2.17 14.12 13.18
C ARG A 4 -1.08 14.30 12.13
N LEU A 5 -1.13 13.51 11.05
CA LEU A 5 -0.21 13.68 9.93
C LEU A 5 -0.65 14.84 9.02
N ASN A 6 0.28 15.75 8.74
CA ASN A 6 0.14 16.78 7.71
C ASN A 6 0.30 16.19 6.30
N TYR A 7 -0.01 16.96 5.25
CA TYR A 7 0.04 16.50 3.86
C TYR A 7 1.41 15.89 3.49
N TRP A 8 2.51 16.57 3.82
CA TRP A 8 3.86 16.07 3.58
C TRP A 8 4.16 14.77 4.33
N GLN A 9 3.68 14.65 5.58
CA GLN A 9 3.88 13.43 6.36
C GLN A 9 3.07 12.25 5.82
N LEU A 10 1.91 12.50 5.22
CA LEU A 10 1.14 11.48 4.51
C LEU A 10 1.84 11.02 3.23
N ILE A 11 2.48 11.95 2.49
CA ILE A 11 3.28 11.61 1.31
C ILE A 11 4.50 10.77 1.72
N LEU A 12 5.13 11.08 2.86
CA LEU A 12 6.25 10.30 3.39
C LEU A 12 5.88 8.85 3.72
N LEU A 13 4.60 8.52 3.93
CA LEU A 13 4.18 7.12 4.07
C LEU A 13 4.49 6.29 2.82
N PHE A 14 4.58 6.93 1.65
CA PHE A 14 4.89 6.29 0.36
C PHE A 14 6.40 6.26 0.05
N LEU A 15 7.22 6.88 0.90
CA LEU A 15 8.67 6.95 0.71
C LEU A 15 9.32 5.55 0.54
N PRO A 16 8.94 4.51 1.31
CA PRO A 16 9.48 3.16 1.10
C PRO A 16 9.29 2.66 -0.33
N ALA A 17 8.11 2.86 -0.93
CA ALA A 17 7.84 2.45 -2.30
C ALA A 17 8.62 3.28 -3.35
N ILE A 18 8.79 4.58 -3.11
CA ILE A 18 9.61 5.44 -3.98
C ILE A 18 11.07 4.95 -3.97
N ILE A 19 11.64 4.70 -2.78
CA ILE A 19 13.00 4.19 -2.63
C ILE A 19 13.14 2.83 -3.32
N ALA A 20 12.20 1.91 -3.09
CA ALA A 20 12.18 0.60 -3.73
C ALA A 20 12.19 0.68 -5.26
N SER A 21 11.37 1.58 -5.82
CA SER A 21 11.29 1.81 -7.26
C SER A 21 12.57 2.40 -7.84
N GLN A 22 13.28 3.26 -7.11
CA GLN A 22 14.58 3.77 -7.57
C GLN A 22 15.65 2.68 -7.50
N MET A 23 15.64 1.89 -6.43
CA MET A 23 16.59 0.78 -6.22
C MET A 23 16.47 -0.29 -7.31
N SER A 24 15.25 -0.61 -7.77
CA SER A 24 15.05 -1.59 -8.85
C SER A 24 15.59 -1.17 -10.22
N ASN A 25 15.88 0.13 -10.41
CA ASN A 25 16.35 0.70 -11.67
C ASN A 25 17.88 0.87 -11.75
N ILE A 26 18.62 0.56 -10.68
CA ILE A 26 20.07 0.72 -10.65
C ILE A 26 20.71 -0.44 -11.44
N PRO A 27 21.57 -0.18 -12.44
CA PRO A 27 22.28 -1.24 -13.15
C PRO A 27 23.25 -1.96 -12.21
N HIS A 28 23.34 -3.28 -12.33
CA HIS A 28 24.19 -4.08 -11.45
C HIS A 28 25.23 -4.86 -12.24
N SER A 29 26.49 -4.74 -11.81
CA SER A 29 27.65 -5.46 -12.35
C SER A 29 28.01 -6.69 -11.53
N PHE A 30 27.41 -6.87 -10.34
CA PHE A 30 27.77 -7.92 -9.38
C PHE A 30 26.55 -8.65 -8.82
N TRP A 31 26.60 -9.98 -8.82
CA TRP A 31 25.47 -10.87 -8.49
C TRP A 31 24.99 -10.74 -7.04
N GLN A 32 25.91 -10.56 -6.09
CA GLN A 32 25.58 -10.35 -4.67
C GLN A 32 24.87 -9.01 -4.44
N ALA A 33 25.30 -7.95 -5.14
CA ALA A 33 24.65 -6.64 -5.06
C ALA A 33 23.23 -6.70 -5.62
N TYR A 34 23.03 -7.42 -6.73
CA TYR A 34 21.71 -7.67 -7.32
C TYR A 34 20.76 -8.37 -6.34
N GLY A 35 21.20 -9.46 -5.69
CA GLY A 35 20.38 -10.20 -4.72
C GLY A 35 19.96 -9.35 -3.52
N VAL A 36 20.89 -8.61 -2.92
CA VAL A 36 20.64 -7.75 -1.76
C VAL A 36 19.64 -6.63 -2.10
N ILE A 37 19.84 -5.95 -3.23
CA ILE A 37 18.97 -4.84 -3.65
C ILE A 37 17.57 -5.36 -3.98
N LYS A 38 17.45 -6.60 -4.52
CA LYS A 38 16.16 -7.22 -4.85
C LYS A 38 15.36 -7.50 -3.59
N THR A 39 16.01 -8.09 -2.60
CA THR A 39 15.41 -8.36 -1.29
C THR A 39 14.99 -7.07 -0.60
N ILE A 40 15.84 -6.04 -0.59
CA ILE A 40 15.50 -4.74 0.02
C ILE A 40 14.33 -4.07 -0.71
N SER A 41 14.32 -4.07 -2.04
CA SER A 41 13.24 -3.46 -2.82
C SER A 41 11.90 -4.17 -2.59
N ASN A 42 11.88 -5.50 -2.60
CA ASN A 42 10.68 -6.29 -2.30
C ASN A 42 10.17 -6.04 -0.88
N LEU A 43 11.08 -5.96 0.10
CA LEU A 43 10.74 -5.68 1.49
C LEU A 43 10.12 -4.28 1.61
N LEU A 44 10.70 -3.27 0.98
CA LEU A 44 10.18 -1.90 0.99
C LEU A 44 8.81 -1.79 0.30
N PHE A 45 8.59 -2.50 -0.81
CA PHE A 45 7.27 -2.57 -1.46
C PHE A 45 6.22 -3.25 -0.57
N ALA A 46 6.60 -4.27 0.21
CA ALA A 46 5.70 -4.97 1.13
C ALA A 46 5.41 -4.17 2.42
N VAL A 47 6.38 -3.42 2.94
CA VAL A 47 6.21 -2.55 4.12
C VAL A 47 5.29 -1.38 3.84
N ASN A 48 5.33 -0.80 2.64
CA ASN A 48 4.55 0.38 2.29
C ASN A 48 3.02 0.27 2.57
N PRO A 49 2.30 -0.77 2.08
CA PRO A 49 0.88 -0.94 2.38
C PRO A 49 0.62 -1.20 3.88
N CYS A 50 1.58 -1.77 4.62
CA CYS A 50 1.46 -1.95 6.07
C CYS A 50 1.36 -0.60 6.80
N PHE A 51 2.18 0.39 6.42
CA PHE A 51 2.09 1.74 7.00
C PHE A 51 0.76 2.43 6.66
N ILE A 52 0.33 2.33 5.41
CA ILE A 52 -0.89 2.98 4.91
C ILE A 52 -2.14 2.40 5.60
N VAL A 53 -2.30 1.08 5.57
CA VAL A 53 -3.44 0.39 6.17
C VAL A 53 -3.38 0.45 7.69
N GLY A 54 -2.19 0.32 8.28
CA GLY A 54 -1.98 0.46 9.72
C GLY A 54 -2.37 1.85 10.24
N TYR A 55 -2.00 2.92 9.54
CA TYR A 55 -2.38 4.27 9.92
C TYR A 55 -3.90 4.49 9.81
N GLN A 56 -4.55 3.95 8.77
CA GLN A 56 -6.00 4.05 8.66
C GLN A 56 -6.73 3.24 9.75
N ALA A 57 -6.27 2.02 10.02
CA ALA A 57 -6.79 1.21 11.12
C ALA A 57 -6.65 1.96 12.44
N TYR A 58 -5.49 2.54 12.72
CA TYR A 58 -5.26 3.37 13.91
C TYR A 58 -6.28 4.52 14.04
N LEU A 59 -6.57 5.25 12.95
CA LEU A 59 -7.57 6.34 12.96
C LEU A 59 -8.96 5.81 13.31
N VAL A 60 -9.38 4.68 12.72
CA VAL A 60 -10.69 4.07 12.97
C VAL A 60 -10.79 3.55 14.39
N THR A 61 -9.78 2.82 14.88
CA THR A 61 -9.77 2.29 16.26
C THR A 61 -9.75 3.41 17.29
N SER A 62 -9.00 4.49 17.02
CA SER A 62 -8.92 5.65 17.90
C SER A 62 -10.23 6.44 17.92
N PHE A 63 -10.87 6.59 16.76
CA PHE A 63 -12.21 7.18 16.65
C PHE A 63 -13.22 6.36 17.46
N ASN A 64 -13.26 5.05 17.21
CA ASN A 64 -14.19 4.14 17.88
C ASN A 64 -14.02 4.15 19.40
N LYS A 65 -12.79 4.22 19.90
CA LYS A 65 -12.49 4.41 21.32
C LYS A 65 -12.97 5.76 21.86
N THR A 66 -12.87 6.82 21.06
CA THR A 66 -13.29 8.18 21.48
C THR A 66 -14.80 8.28 21.65
N ILE A 67 -15.57 7.61 20.80
CA ILE A 67 -17.05 7.64 20.85
C ILE A 67 -17.65 6.46 21.64
N ASN A 68 -16.84 5.64 22.30
CA ASN A 68 -17.26 4.37 22.94
C ASN A 68 -18.09 3.48 21.99
N GLY A 69 -17.70 3.40 20.73
CA GLY A 69 -18.38 2.63 19.71
C GLY A 69 -18.16 1.12 19.88
N ALA A 70 -18.85 0.35 19.04
CA ALA A 70 -18.90 -1.10 19.22
C ALA A 70 -17.55 -1.79 18.94
N LYS A 71 -17.19 -2.76 19.79
CA LYS A 71 -15.87 -3.45 19.74
C LYS A 71 -15.58 -4.15 18.42
N TRP A 72 -16.60 -4.70 17.76
CA TRP A 72 -16.47 -5.37 16.45
C TRP A 72 -15.90 -4.46 15.34
N VAL A 73 -16.09 -3.14 15.43
CA VAL A 73 -15.51 -2.18 14.47
C VAL A 73 -14.00 -2.12 14.63
N THR A 74 -13.52 -2.14 15.88
CA THR A 74 -12.08 -2.21 16.18
C THR A 74 -11.49 -3.50 15.61
N VAL A 75 -12.18 -4.63 15.79
CA VAL A 75 -11.74 -5.92 15.23
C VAL A 75 -11.67 -5.86 13.71
N ASN A 76 -12.74 -5.39 13.05
CA ASN A 76 -12.79 -5.28 11.59
C ASN A 76 -11.71 -4.33 11.03
N ALA A 77 -11.40 -3.25 11.76
CA ALA A 77 -10.32 -2.34 11.38
C ALA A 77 -8.92 -2.99 11.47
N LEU A 78 -8.73 -3.94 12.40
CA LEU A 78 -7.45 -4.61 12.63
C LEU A 78 -7.24 -5.84 11.73
N VAL A 79 -8.30 -6.49 11.26
CA VAL A 79 -8.21 -7.70 10.42
C VAL A 79 -7.29 -7.47 9.20
N PRO A 80 -7.45 -6.41 8.39
CA PRO A 80 -6.57 -6.16 7.25
C PRO A 80 -5.12 -5.89 7.64
N VAL A 81 -4.86 -5.32 8.82
CA VAL A 81 -3.51 -5.12 9.34
C VAL A 81 -2.86 -6.48 9.64
N VAL A 82 -3.59 -7.40 10.26
CA VAL A 82 -3.09 -8.76 10.55
C VAL A 82 -2.79 -9.51 9.25
N PHE A 83 -3.69 -9.44 8.26
CA PHE A 83 -3.45 -10.06 6.95
C PHE A 83 -2.24 -9.46 6.23
N LEU A 84 -2.04 -8.15 6.29
CA LEU A 84 -0.85 -7.51 5.72
C LEU A 84 0.44 -7.87 6.44
N ILE A 85 0.42 -7.98 7.77
CA ILE A 85 1.57 -8.47 8.54
C ILE A 85 1.89 -9.92 8.15
N ALA A 86 0.88 -10.78 8.04
CA ALA A 86 1.07 -12.17 7.60
C ALA A 86 1.63 -12.22 6.17
N HIS A 87 1.11 -11.39 5.26
CA HIS A 87 1.63 -11.26 3.90
C HIS A 87 3.07 -10.73 3.88
N PHE A 88 3.40 -9.76 4.74
CA PHE A 88 4.75 -9.24 4.90
C PHE A 88 5.72 -10.33 5.37
N ILE A 89 5.34 -11.11 6.40
CA ILE A 89 6.13 -12.25 6.87
C ILE A 89 6.32 -13.28 5.75
N TYR A 90 5.26 -13.56 4.98
CA TYR A 90 5.32 -14.45 3.81
C TYR A 90 6.27 -13.91 2.74
N ILE A 91 6.25 -12.60 2.43
CA ILE A 91 7.19 -12.01 1.48
C ILE A 91 8.60 -12.13 2.01
N VAL A 92 8.86 -11.77 3.27
CA VAL A 92 10.21 -11.87 3.87
C VAL A 92 10.73 -13.30 3.80
N TRP A 93 9.89 -14.30 4.12
CA TRP A 93 10.25 -15.71 4.01
C TRP A 93 10.41 -16.16 2.55
N SER A 94 9.48 -15.84 1.66
CA SER A 94 9.54 -16.26 0.25
C SER A 94 10.62 -15.53 -0.55
N THR A 95 11.09 -14.37 -0.07
CA THR A 95 12.25 -13.66 -0.60
C THR A 95 13.57 -14.14 -0.01
N ASP A 96 13.58 -15.22 0.79
CA ASP A 96 14.79 -16.01 1.02
C ASP A 96 15.31 -16.54 -0.32
N LEU A 97 16.25 -15.77 -0.87
CA LEU A 97 17.32 -16.05 -1.82
C LEU A 97 17.28 -17.46 -2.44
N LYS A 98 16.28 -17.73 -3.29
CA LYS A 98 16.41 -18.81 -4.26
C LYS A 98 17.20 -18.27 -5.45
N PRO A 99 18.38 -18.84 -5.76
CA PRO A 99 19.16 -18.41 -6.91
C PRO A 99 18.35 -18.65 -8.18
N VAL A 100 17.82 -17.57 -8.75
CA VAL A 100 17.18 -17.59 -10.06
C VAL A 100 18.30 -17.50 -11.08
N HIS A 101 18.65 -18.67 -11.60
CA HIS A 101 19.44 -18.93 -12.81
C HIS A 101 20.91 -18.46 -12.81
N LEU A 102 21.75 -19.41 -13.21
CA LEU A 102 23.21 -19.38 -13.08
C LEU A 102 23.91 -18.49 -14.12
N HIS A 103 23.20 -17.69 -14.92
CA HIS A 103 23.79 -16.98 -16.06
C HIS A 103 23.48 -15.47 -16.03
N ASN A 104 24.55 -14.70 -15.80
CA ASN A 104 24.76 -13.29 -16.09
C ASN A 104 23.62 -12.31 -15.73
N ALA A 105 23.54 -11.93 -14.45
CA ALA A 105 22.70 -10.85 -13.95
C ALA A 105 23.30 -9.46 -14.25
N ILE A 106 23.47 -9.11 -15.53
CA ILE A 106 23.81 -7.74 -15.95
C ILE A 106 22.56 -7.14 -16.59
N GLY A 107 21.87 -6.26 -15.84
CA GLY A 107 20.66 -5.60 -16.30
C GLY A 107 19.77 -5.13 -15.16
N PRO A 108 18.71 -4.34 -15.45
CA PRO A 108 17.66 -4.03 -14.48
C PRO A 108 17.02 -5.32 -13.95
N MET A 109 16.42 -5.28 -12.76
CA MET A 109 15.75 -6.45 -12.20
C MET A 109 14.69 -6.96 -13.17
N GLU A 110 14.71 -8.27 -13.46
CA GLU A 110 13.59 -8.91 -14.15
C GLU A 110 12.31 -8.53 -13.41
N GLN A 111 11.40 -7.86 -14.14
CA GLN A 111 10.07 -7.60 -13.65
C GLN A 111 9.48 -8.94 -13.23
N ALA A 112 8.89 -8.98 -12.03
CA ALA A 112 8.19 -10.18 -11.60
C ALA A 112 7.06 -10.44 -12.62
N ASP A 113 7.23 -11.45 -13.46
CA ASP A 113 6.14 -11.92 -14.30
C ASP A 113 5.14 -12.62 -13.37
N PHE A 114 4.18 -11.83 -12.92
CA PHE A 114 3.09 -12.33 -12.11
C PHE A 114 2.26 -13.23 -13.02
N GLY A 115 2.49 -14.54 -12.93
CA GLY A 115 1.62 -15.54 -13.57
C GLY A 115 0.15 -15.30 -13.24
N PHE A 116 -0.77 -15.87 -14.02
CA PHE A 116 -2.21 -15.61 -13.93
C PHE A 116 -2.76 -15.60 -12.49
N VAL A 117 -2.34 -16.56 -11.66
CA VAL A 117 -2.74 -16.68 -10.25
C VAL A 117 -2.33 -15.44 -9.42
N SER A 118 -1.11 -14.95 -9.59
CA SER A 118 -0.62 -13.77 -8.87
C SER A 118 -1.34 -12.49 -9.29
N LYS A 119 -1.66 -12.33 -10.58
CA LYS A 119 -2.47 -11.20 -11.07
C LYS A 119 -3.86 -11.18 -10.43
N VAL A 120 -4.51 -12.34 -10.34
CA VAL A 120 -5.81 -12.48 -9.68
C VAL A 120 -5.73 -12.11 -8.20
N ILE A 121 -4.71 -12.60 -7.49
CA ILE A 121 -4.47 -12.26 -6.07
C ILE A 121 -4.28 -10.74 -5.90
N THR A 122 -3.50 -10.10 -6.76
CA THR A 122 -3.29 -8.65 -6.72
C THR A 122 -4.58 -7.86 -6.90
N VAL A 123 -5.45 -8.26 -7.84
CA VAL A 123 -6.76 -7.61 -8.04
C VAL A 123 -7.62 -7.71 -6.77
N PHE A 124 -7.68 -8.88 -6.14
CA PHE A 124 -8.42 -9.06 -4.90
C PHE A 124 -7.84 -8.23 -3.75
N LEU A 125 -6.51 -8.11 -3.64
CA LEU A 125 -5.86 -7.28 -2.64
C LEU A 125 -6.16 -5.79 -2.84
N VAL A 126 -6.10 -5.30 -4.08
CA VAL A 126 -6.48 -3.91 -4.41
C VAL A 126 -7.95 -3.67 -4.08
N HIS A 127 -8.84 -4.58 -4.47
CA HIS A 127 -10.26 -4.49 -4.15
C HIS A 127 -10.52 -4.47 -2.63
N ALA A 128 -9.86 -5.35 -1.88
CA ALA A 128 -9.97 -5.40 -0.42
C ALA A 128 -9.47 -4.10 0.22
N ALA A 129 -8.35 -3.54 -0.26
CA ALA A 129 -7.81 -2.27 0.22
C ALA A 129 -8.80 -1.12 -0.07
N VAL A 130 -9.27 -0.96 -1.30
CA VAL A 130 -10.24 0.10 -1.65
C VAL A 130 -11.49 -0.01 -0.80
N THR A 131 -12.02 -1.23 -0.64
CA THR A 131 -13.22 -1.48 0.17
C THR A 131 -12.99 -1.12 1.63
N PHE A 132 -11.84 -1.51 2.20
CA PHE A 132 -11.46 -1.13 3.56
C PHE A 132 -11.44 0.38 3.75
N PHE A 133 -10.86 1.11 2.79
CA PHE A 133 -10.81 2.57 2.84
C PHE A 133 -12.20 3.20 2.82
N LEU A 134 -13.07 2.75 1.91
CA LEU A 134 -14.42 3.27 1.75
C LEU A 134 -15.30 2.97 2.96
N VAL A 135 -15.34 1.71 3.41
CA VAL A 135 -16.21 1.28 4.52
C VAL A 135 -15.88 2.04 5.79
N ASN A 136 -14.59 2.21 6.10
CA ASN A 136 -14.15 2.94 7.28
C ASN A 136 -14.48 4.44 7.21
N ASN A 137 -14.29 5.08 6.05
CA ASN A 137 -14.66 6.46 5.84
C ASN A 137 -16.17 6.68 6.00
N ILE A 138 -16.99 5.78 5.44
CA ILE A 138 -18.45 5.84 5.56
C ILE A 138 -18.87 5.66 7.02
N TYR A 139 -18.27 4.70 7.73
CA TYR A 139 -18.54 4.47 9.16
C TYR A 139 -18.27 5.73 9.99
N VAL A 140 -17.05 6.28 9.91
CA VAL A 140 -16.66 7.46 10.69
C VAL A 140 -17.53 8.66 10.31
N SER A 141 -17.80 8.88 9.02
CA SER A 141 -18.66 9.96 8.57
C SER A 141 -20.09 9.85 9.10
N ARG A 142 -20.67 8.64 9.12
CA ARG A 142 -22.03 8.43 9.65
C ARG A 142 -22.08 8.69 11.15
N GLN A 143 -21.11 8.18 11.90
CA GLN A 143 -21.05 8.38 13.35
C GLN A 143 -20.91 9.85 13.72
N ILE A 144 -20.05 10.61 13.02
CA ILE A 144 -19.91 12.06 13.27
C ILE A 144 -21.20 12.83 12.92
N LYS A 145 -21.92 12.43 11.87
CA LYS A 145 -23.19 13.07 11.49
C LYS A 145 -24.28 12.92 12.54
N ASN A 146 -24.24 11.84 13.33
CA ASN A 146 -25.22 11.54 14.37
C ASN A 146 -24.96 12.30 15.69
N ILE A 147 -23.86 13.07 15.78
CA ILE A 147 -23.53 13.86 16.98
C ILE A 147 -24.27 15.19 16.91
N SER A 148 -25.07 15.48 17.95
CA SER A 148 -25.86 16.70 18.07
C SER A 148 -25.02 17.94 18.42
N ASP A 149 -23.94 17.77 19.19
CA ASP A 149 -23.07 18.87 19.59
C ASP A 149 -22.12 19.28 18.47
N ASP A 150 -22.28 20.50 17.95
CA ASP A 150 -21.49 21.03 16.84
C ASP A 150 -20.01 21.22 17.19
N GLY A 151 -19.68 21.49 18.45
CA GLY A 151 -18.30 21.61 18.92
C GLY A 151 -17.55 20.28 18.81
N THR A 152 -18.11 19.24 19.42
CA THR A 152 -17.59 17.86 19.37
C THR A 152 -17.55 17.34 17.94
N LYS A 153 -18.60 17.60 17.15
CA LYS A 153 -18.68 17.21 15.74
C LYS A 153 -17.56 17.85 14.92
N ASN A 154 -17.30 19.14 15.09
CA ASN A 154 -16.21 19.83 14.40
C ASN A 154 -14.84 19.30 14.83
N GLN A 155 -14.65 19.03 16.11
CA GLN A 155 -13.43 18.44 16.63
C GLN A 155 -13.16 17.05 16.04
N LEU A 156 -14.15 16.16 16.04
CA LEU A 156 -14.02 14.81 15.49
C LEU A 156 -13.83 14.82 13.97
N ASN A 157 -14.45 15.75 13.26
CA ASN A 157 -14.21 15.96 11.83
C ASN A 157 -12.74 16.34 11.56
N GLN A 158 -12.18 17.27 12.33
CA GLN A 158 -10.79 17.69 12.21
C GLN A 158 -9.82 16.56 12.58
N ASP A 159 -10.15 15.79 13.61
CA ASP A 159 -9.27 14.77 14.19
C ASP A 159 -9.23 13.46 13.41
N PHE A 160 -10.34 13.06 12.81
CA PHE A 160 -10.49 11.73 12.24
C PHE A 160 -10.91 11.80 10.78
N MET A 161 -12.02 12.48 10.47
CA MET A 161 -12.56 12.47 9.11
C MET A 161 -11.61 13.12 8.10
N LYS A 162 -11.06 14.29 8.43
CA LYS A 162 -10.18 15.04 7.53
C LYS A 162 -8.87 14.29 7.25
N PRO A 163 -8.15 13.73 8.24
CA PRO A 163 -7.02 12.84 8.00
C PRO A 163 -7.37 11.60 7.16
N MET A 164 -8.49 10.92 7.45
CA MET A 164 -8.88 9.71 6.72
C MET A 164 -9.19 10.01 5.25
N LYS A 165 -9.92 11.10 4.95
CA LYS A 165 -10.17 11.55 3.57
C LYS A 165 -8.87 11.87 2.83
N ARG A 166 -7.95 12.60 3.47
CA ARG A 166 -6.66 12.95 2.87
C ARG A 166 -5.85 11.70 2.53
N LEU A 167 -5.73 10.77 3.47
CA LEU A 167 -5.04 9.49 3.25
C LEU A 167 -5.67 8.72 2.08
N SER A 168 -7.00 8.64 2.05
CA SER A 168 -7.74 7.94 0.98
C SER A 168 -7.47 8.56 -0.39
N ASN A 169 -7.57 9.89 -0.49
CA ASN A 169 -7.34 10.61 -1.73
C ASN A 169 -5.92 10.41 -2.26
N ILE A 170 -4.91 10.55 -1.39
CA ILE A 170 -3.51 10.33 -1.78
C ILE A 170 -3.31 8.88 -2.22
N SER A 171 -3.89 7.91 -1.50
CA SER A 171 -3.78 6.49 -1.85
C SER A 171 -4.43 6.18 -3.20
N TYR A 172 -5.60 6.77 -3.51
CA TYR A 172 -6.25 6.61 -4.81
C TYR A 172 -5.49 7.29 -5.95
N ILE A 173 -4.93 8.48 -5.71
CA ILE A 173 -4.07 9.17 -6.70
C ILE A 173 -2.83 8.32 -6.99
N ALA A 174 -2.18 7.78 -5.95
CA ALA A 174 -1.01 6.91 -6.12
C ALA A 174 -1.37 5.64 -6.90
N LEU A 175 -2.50 5.01 -6.58
CA LEU A 175 -2.98 3.84 -7.31
C LEU A 175 -3.27 4.14 -8.79
N ALA A 176 -3.98 5.24 -9.07
CA ALA A 176 -4.28 5.67 -10.43
C ALA A 176 -3.00 6.00 -11.22
N GLY A 177 -2.05 6.71 -10.59
CA GLY A 177 -0.75 7.03 -11.19
C GLY A 177 0.03 5.77 -11.56
N LEU A 178 0.07 4.78 -10.66
CA LEU A 178 0.71 3.49 -10.93
C LEU A 178 0.04 2.73 -12.09
N LEU A 179 -1.29 2.74 -12.17
CA LEU A 179 -2.02 2.12 -13.28
C LEU A 179 -1.74 2.80 -14.63
N ILE A 180 -1.66 4.13 -14.65
CA ILE A 180 -1.31 4.89 -15.86
C ILE A 180 0.11 4.55 -16.32
N ILE A 181 1.08 4.56 -15.39
CA ILE A 181 2.48 4.21 -15.70
C ILE A 181 2.56 2.78 -16.23
N ALA A 182 1.86 1.83 -15.60
CA ALA A 182 1.83 0.44 -16.04
C ALA A 182 1.25 0.30 -17.45
N ALA A 183 0.16 1.00 -17.77
CA ALA A 183 -0.44 0.99 -19.10
C ALA A 183 0.50 1.60 -20.16
N ILE A 184 1.19 2.70 -19.84
CA ILE A 184 2.17 3.32 -20.75
C ILE A 184 3.34 2.37 -20.99
N ALA A 185 3.86 1.75 -19.93
CA ALA A 185 4.96 0.78 -20.04
C ALA A 185 4.57 -0.42 -20.91
N ASP A 186 3.36 -0.97 -20.74
CA ASP A 186 2.86 -2.09 -21.55
C ASP A 186 2.74 -1.70 -23.04
N ILE A 187 2.22 -0.50 -23.34
CA ILE A 187 2.14 0.01 -24.72
C ILE A 187 3.54 0.18 -25.34
N MET A 188 4.50 0.74 -24.58
CA MET A 188 5.86 0.93 -25.07
C MET A 188 6.59 -0.39 -25.30
N ILE A 189 6.40 -1.38 -24.42
CA ILE A 189 7.06 -2.69 -24.53
C ILE A 189 6.44 -3.51 -25.67
N ASN A 190 5.11 -3.64 -25.72
CA ASN A 190 4.42 -4.44 -26.73
C ASN A 190 4.32 -3.74 -28.09
N GLY A 191 4.50 -2.42 -28.15
CA GLY A 191 4.55 -1.65 -29.40
C GLY A 191 5.90 -1.71 -30.14
N PHE A 192 6.97 -2.11 -29.45
CA PHE A 192 8.33 -2.18 -30.01
C PHE A 192 8.81 -3.59 -30.40
N VAL A 193 8.03 -4.63 -30.13
CA VAL A 193 8.33 -5.99 -30.61
C VAL A 193 7.69 -6.15 -31.99
N PRO A 194 8.46 -6.12 -33.11
CA PRO A 194 7.91 -6.47 -34.41
C PRO A 194 7.39 -7.90 -34.32
N LYS A 195 6.14 -8.13 -34.73
CA LYS A 195 5.63 -9.48 -34.93
C LYS A 195 6.58 -10.18 -35.89
N GLN A 196 7.30 -11.19 -35.41
CA GLN A 196 7.95 -12.15 -36.28
C GLN A 196 6.83 -13.05 -36.80
N ASP A 197 6.36 -12.75 -38.00
CA ASP A 197 5.58 -13.67 -38.83
C ASP A 197 6.47 -14.82 -39.34
#